data_AF-A0A7C6S9M9-F1
#
_entry.id   AF-A0A7C6S9M9-F1
#
_cell.length_a   1.000
_cell.length_b   1.000
_cell.length_c   1.000
_cell.angle_alpha   90.00
_cell.angle_beta   90.00
_cell.angle_gamma   90.00
#
_symmetry.space_group_name_H-M   'P 1'
#
loop_
_entity.id
_entity.type
_entity.pdbx_description
1 polymer ?
#
loop_
_entity_poly.entity_id
_entity_poly.type
_entity_poly.pdbx_seq_one_letter_code
_entity_poly.pdbx_strand_id
1 'polypeptide(L)'
;MDRLKELIEAKTAAEEVVARIDNAIRSLDNASTWGIVDLLGGGMVSSFIKREKIRGANDDIKEISDSLNMLNKELEDVNMNLPAEISDTVGDNIFDIWLDNIFTDMRVQGEIKDQLNELKDFRATIIELIEKLTSEIETYK
;
A
#
# COMPACT_ATOMS: atom_id res chain seq x y z
N MET A 1 26.25 -5.09 -9.86
CA MET A 1 25.40 -4.12 -9.16
C MET A 1 25.99 -3.92 -7.77
N ASP A 2 25.94 -2.70 -7.26
CA ASP A 2 26.48 -2.35 -5.93
C ASP A 2 25.37 -2.57 -4.91
N ARG A 3 25.58 -3.44 -3.90
CA ARG A 3 24.55 -3.80 -2.92
C ARG A 3 24.00 -2.58 -2.16
N LEU A 4 24.84 -1.57 -1.92
CA LEU A 4 24.40 -0.31 -1.31
C LEU A 4 23.41 0.44 -2.23
N LYS A 5 23.64 0.41 -3.55
CA LYS A 5 22.75 1.03 -4.54
C LYS A 5 21.38 0.34 -4.53
N GLU A 6 21.34 -0.99 -4.57
CA GLU A 6 20.10 -1.77 -4.56
C GLU A 6 19.27 -1.53 -3.27
N LEU A 7 19.94 -1.45 -2.10
CA LEU A 7 19.26 -1.12 -0.84
C LEU A 7 18.63 0.29 -0.85
N ILE A 8 19.30 1.26 -1.46
CA ILE A 8 18.78 2.63 -1.60
C ILE A 8 17.58 2.66 -2.56
N GLU A 9 17.63 1.89 -3.65
CA GLU A 9 16.55 1.77 -4.63
C GLU A 9 15.31 1.12 -3.99
N ALA A 10 15.48 0.01 -3.26
CA ALA A 10 14.40 -0.63 -2.50
C ALA A 10 13.79 0.29 -1.44
N LYS A 11 14.62 1.06 -0.71
CA LYS A 11 14.13 2.04 0.27
C LYS A 11 13.31 3.14 -0.41
N THR A 12 13.77 3.64 -1.55
CA THR A 12 13.09 4.68 -2.32
C THR A 12 11.74 4.17 -2.84
N ALA A 13 11.69 2.94 -3.34
CA ALA A 13 10.45 2.31 -3.78
C ALA A 13 9.45 2.12 -2.63
N ALA A 14 9.93 1.75 -1.43
CA ALA A 14 9.09 1.61 -0.24
C ALA A 14 8.51 2.96 0.22
N GLU A 15 9.29 4.04 0.16
CA GLU A 15 8.82 5.40 0.46
C GLU A 15 7.74 5.87 -0.53
N GLU A 16 7.87 5.53 -1.82
CA GLU A 16 6.84 5.82 -2.82
C GLU A 16 5.53 5.07 -2.51
N VAL A 17 5.61 3.80 -2.12
CA VAL A 17 4.43 3.01 -1.68
C VAL A 17 3.72 3.70 -0.51
N VAL A 18 4.46 4.16 0.52
CA VAL A 18 3.86 4.89 1.66
C VAL A 18 3.17 6.17 1.19
N ALA A 19 3.79 6.92 0.26
CA ALA A 19 3.18 8.14 -0.28
C ALA A 19 1.86 7.87 -1.02
N ARG A 20 1.78 6.76 -1.78
CA ARG A 20 0.54 6.33 -2.45
C ARG A 20 -0.54 5.90 -1.47
N ILE A 21 -0.18 5.14 -0.43
CA ILE A 21 -1.11 4.75 0.63
C ILE A 21 -1.65 5.99 1.36
N ASP A 22 -0.80 6.97 1.66
CA ASP A 22 -1.22 8.22 2.30
C ASP A 22 -2.22 9.01 1.44
N ASN A 23 -2.04 9.01 0.12
CA ASN A 23 -3.00 9.63 -0.80
C ASN A 23 -4.35 8.88 -0.80
N ALA A 24 -4.32 7.55 -0.88
CA ALA A 24 -5.54 6.72 -0.84
C ALA A 24 -6.30 6.90 0.48
N ILE A 25 -5.59 6.92 1.62
CA ILE A 25 -6.17 7.19 2.94
C ILE A 25 -6.88 8.55 2.95
N ARG A 26 -6.25 9.61 2.42
CA ARG A 26 -6.87 10.95 2.34
C ARG A 26 -8.11 10.95 1.45
N SER A 27 -8.04 10.30 0.28
CA SER A 27 -9.19 10.17 -0.64
C SER A 27 -10.37 9.46 0.03
N LEU A 28 -10.11 8.35 0.70
CA LEU A 28 -11.12 7.54 1.38
C LEU A 28 -11.70 8.23 2.63
N ASP A 29 -10.88 8.94 3.41
CA ASP A 29 -11.33 9.67 4.60
C ASP A 29 -12.26 10.83 4.20
N ASN A 30 -11.91 11.56 3.14
CA ASN A 30 -12.80 12.54 2.52
C ASN A 30 -14.10 11.88 2.00
N ALA A 31 -13.98 10.73 1.34
CA ALA A 31 -15.13 9.99 0.82
C ALA A 31 -16.09 9.51 1.92
N SER A 32 -15.55 9.08 3.07
CA SER A 32 -16.32 8.61 4.24
C SER A 32 -17.12 9.74 4.90
N THR A 33 -16.52 10.93 5.02
CA THR A 33 -17.15 12.12 5.60
C THR A 33 -18.39 12.56 4.81
N TRP A 34 -18.34 12.48 3.48
CA TRP A 34 -19.50 12.75 2.62
C TRP A 34 -20.55 11.63 2.62
N GLY A 35 -20.21 10.39 3.00
CA GLY A 35 -21.16 9.29 3.16
C GLY A 35 -22.10 9.46 4.36
N ILE A 36 -21.65 10.18 5.39
CA ILE A 36 -22.46 10.54 6.57
C ILE A 36 -23.48 11.63 6.22
N VAL A 37 -23.15 12.54 5.29
CA VAL A 37 -24.05 13.60 4.82
C VAL A 37 -25.27 13.01 4.07
N ASP A 38 -25.11 11.88 3.37
CA ASP A 38 -26.18 11.20 2.62
C ASP A 38 -27.26 10.54 3.51
N LEU A 39 -26.95 10.22 4.77
CA LEU A 39 -27.93 9.63 5.72
C LEU A 39 -29.00 10.63 6.17
N LEU A 40 -28.80 11.93 5.97
CA LEU A 40 -29.75 12.97 6.37
C LEU A 40 -30.62 13.50 5.22
N GLY A 41 -30.38 13.09 3.96
CA GLY A 41 -30.89 13.80 2.77
C GLY A 41 -31.82 13.07 1.80
N GLY A 42 -31.99 11.75 1.87
CA GLY A 42 -33.01 11.02 1.10
C GLY A 42 -32.82 10.93 -0.44
N GLY A 43 -32.36 9.76 -0.90
CA GLY A 43 -32.86 9.07 -2.10
C GLY A 43 -32.78 9.75 -3.48
N MET A 44 -31.60 9.72 -4.13
CA MET A 44 -31.38 9.48 -5.59
C MET A 44 -29.98 9.95 -6.04
N VAL A 45 -29.41 10.98 -5.41
CA VAL A 45 -28.08 11.53 -5.76
C VAL A 45 -26.93 10.63 -5.28
N SER A 46 -27.15 9.85 -4.21
CA SER A 46 -26.15 9.01 -3.55
C SER A 46 -25.51 7.94 -4.44
N SER A 47 -26.22 7.41 -5.45
CA SER A 47 -25.70 6.32 -6.29
C SER A 47 -24.62 6.74 -7.29
N PHE A 48 -24.67 7.98 -7.81
CA PHE A 48 -23.65 8.50 -8.72
C PHE A 48 -22.37 8.88 -7.96
N ILE A 49 -22.52 9.58 -6.84
CA ILE A 49 -21.41 9.96 -5.96
C ILE A 49 -20.73 8.71 -5.38
N LYS A 50 -21.51 7.70 -4.96
CA LYS A 50 -20.97 6.41 -4.50
C LYS A 50 -20.17 5.71 -5.60
N ARG A 51 -20.64 5.74 -6.86
CA ARG A 51 -19.91 5.17 -8.00
C ARG A 51 -18.63 5.93 -8.35
N GLU A 52 -18.63 7.25 -8.22
CA GLU A 52 -17.44 8.07 -8.46
C GLU A 52 -16.38 7.85 -7.39
N LYS A 53 -16.77 7.78 -6.12
CA LYS A 53 -15.87 7.47 -5.00
C LYS A 53 -15.28 6.07 -5.09
N ILE A 54 -16.09 5.07 -5.43
CA ILE A 54 -15.61 3.71 -5.65
C ILE A 54 -14.60 3.67 -6.81
N ARG A 55 -14.84 4.44 -7.88
CA ARG A 55 -13.87 4.56 -8.97
C ARG A 55 -12.56 5.20 -8.52
N GLY A 56 -12.62 6.32 -7.79
CA GLY A 56 -11.42 6.95 -7.24
C GLY A 56 -10.64 6.04 -6.30
N ALA A 57 -11.33 5.31 -5.42
CA ALA A 57 -10.71 4.30 -4.56
C ALA A 57 -10.03 3.19 -5.38
N ASN A 58 -10.66 2.70 -6.44
CA ASN A 58 -10.07 1.69 -7.32
C ASN A 58 -8.84 2.23 -8.06
N ASP A 59 -8.85 3.50 -8.47
CA ASP A 59 -7.71 4.14 -9.12
C ASP A 59 -6.54 4.28 -8.12
N ASP A 60 -6.82 4.72 -6.89
CA ASP A 60 -5.82 4.81 -5.81
C ASP A 60 -5.19 3.44 -5.48
N ILE A 61 -6.00 2.37 -5.37
CA ILE A 61 -5.52 0.99 -5.17
C ILE A 61 -4.60 0.57 -6.30
N LYS A 62 -4.97 0.90 -7.54
CA LYS A 62 -4.18 0.53 -8.71
C LYS A 62 -2.80 1.19 -8.66
N GLU A 63 -2.71 2.46 -8.28
CA GLU A 63 -1.43 3.14 -8.11
C GLU A 63 -0.57 2.53 -7.00
N ILE A 64 -1.20 2.13 -5.88
CA ILE A 64 -0.50 1.40 -4.81
C ILE A 64 0.02 0.06 -5.35
N SER A 65 -0.80 -0.69 -6.09
CA SER A 65 -0.41 -1.98 -6.70
C SER A 65 0.78 -1.83 -7.64
N ASP A 66 0.78 -0.81 -8.50
CA ASP A 66 1.85 -0.56 -9.45
C ASP A 66 3.16 -0.21 -8.70
N SER A 67 3.07 0.56 -7.63
CA SER A 67 4.23 0.93 -6.79
C SER A 67 4.75 -0.26 -5.99
N LEU A 68 3.87 -1.14 -5.51
CA LEU A 68 4.24 -2.38 -4.83
C LEU A 68 4.92 -3.38 -5.74
N ASN A 69 4.47 -3.49 -7.00
CA ASN A 69 5.16 -4.30 -8.00
C ASN A 69 6.59 -3.82 -8.22
N MET A 70 6.80 -2.50 -8.24
CA MET A 70 8.14 -1.93 -8.33
C MET A 70 8.96 -2.26 -7.08
N LEU A 71 8.41 -2.03 -5.89
CA LEU A 71 9.07 -2.40 -4.63
C LEU A 71 9.45 -3.88 -4.59
N ASN A 72 8.56 -4.78 -5.01
CA ASN A 72 8.83 -6.21 -5.02
C ASN A 72 10.04 -6.53 -5.90
N LYS A 73 10.11 -5.91 -7.08
CA LYS A 73 11.23 -6.07 -8.00
C LYS A 73 12.55 -5.58 -7.40
N GLU A 74 12.56 -4.39 -6.78
CA GLU A 74 13.77 -3.86 -6.13
C GLU A 74 14.18 -4.73 -4.92
N LEU A 75 13.22 -5.28 -4.18
CA LEU A 75 13.49 -6.22 -3.09
C LEU A 75 14.06 -7.55 -3.60
N GLU A 76 13.59 -8.06 -4.74
CA GLU A 76 14.18 -9.24 -5.40
C GLU A 76 15.65 -8.99 -5.76
N ASP A 77 15.96 -7.82 -6.31
CA ASP A 77 17.33 -7.42 -6.68
C ASP A 77 18.25 -7.31 -5.44
N VAL A 78 17.71 -6.86 -4.29
CA VAL A 78 18.39 -6.89 -2.98
C VAL A 78 18.53 -8.33 -2.44
N ASN A 79 17.49 -9.16 -2.58
CA ASN A 79 17.42 -10.53 -2.07
C ASN A 79 18.41 -11.49 -2.76
N MET A 80 18.80 -11.23 -4.01
CA MET A 80 19.81 -12.01 -4.71
C MET A 80 21.18 -12.05 -3.99
N ASN A 81 21.38 -11.28 -2.91
CA ASN A 81 22.63 -11.23 -2.14
C ASN A 81 22.46 -11.29 -0.60
N LEU A 82 21.30 -11.71 -0.07
CA LEU A 82 21.05 -11.83 1.38
C LEU A 82 21.30 -13.26 1.91
N PRO A 83 21.71 -13.45 3.18
CA PRO A 83 21.71 -14.76 3.82
C PRO A 83 20.29 -15.36 3.84
N ALA A 84 20.18 -16.68 3.65
CA ALA A 84 18.93 -17.43 3.49
C ALA A 84 17.87 -17.24 4.61
N GLU A 85 18.24 -16.68 5.76
CA GLU A 85 17.31 -16.33 6.85
C GLU A 85 16.43 -15.09 6.55
N ILE A 86 16.79 -14.29 5.54
CA ILE A 86 16.04 -13.11 5.10
C ILE A 86 15.52 -13.27 3.65
N SER A 87 16.16 -14.14 2.84
CA SER A 87 16.04 -14.14 1.37
C SER A 87 14.75 -14.71 0.78
N ASP A 88 13.96 -15.50 1.50
CA ASP A 88 12.88 -16.26 0.86
C ASP A 88 11.47 -15.79 1.21
N THR A 89 11.34 -14.66 1.91
CA THR A 89 10.03 -14.36 2.53
C THR A 89 9.66 -12.88 2.64
N VAL A 90 10.52 -11.89 2.42
CA VAL A 90 10.10 -10.49 2.65
C VAL A 90 9.30 -9.91 1.48
N GLY A 91 9.79 -10.01 0.24
CA GLY A 91 9.08 -9.49 -0.95
C GLY A 91 7.78 -10.24 -1.20
N ASP A 92 7.88 -11.56 -1.41
CA ASP A 92 6.74 -12.44 -1.66
C ASP A 92 5.71 -12.39 -0.53
N ASN A 93 6.10 -12.44 0.76
CA ASN A 93 5.09 -12.33 1.82
C ASN A 93 4.46 -10.94 1.90
N ILE A 94 5.19 -9.83 1.72
CA ILE A 94 4.58 -8.50 1.80
C ILE A 94 3.54 -8.34 0.69
N PHE A 95 3.87 -8.82 -0.51
CA PHE A 95 2.97 -8.76 -1.66
C PHE A 95 1.76 -9.70 -1.49
N ASP A 96 1.98 -10.95 -1.07
CA ASP A 96 0.91 -11.92 -0.82
C ASP A 96 0.01 -11.48 0.34
N ILE A 97 0.58 -10.98 1.46
CA ILE A 97 -0.19 -10.43 2.60
C ILE A 97 -1.05 -9.25 2.15
N TRP A 98 -0.54 -8.39 1.27
CA TRP A 98 -1.28 -7.24 0.74
C TRP A 98 -2.39 -7.66 -0.21
N LEU A 99 -2.09 -8.53 -1.18
CA LEU A 99 -3.05 -8.99 -2.18
C LEU A 99 -4.16 -9.85 -1.57
N ASP A 100 -3.83 -10.76 -0.66
CA ASP A 100 -4.80 -11.69 -0.09
C ASP A 100 -5.79 -10.97 0.84
N ASN A 101 -5.32 -10.03 1.68
CA ASN A 101 -6.19 -9.35 2.64
C ASN A 101 -6.88 -8.12 2.04
N ILE A 102 -6.12 -7.18 1.47
CA ILE A 102 -6.67 -5.86 1.11
C ILE A 102 -7.41 -5.91 -0.22
N PHE A 103 -6.79 -6.47 -1.26
CA PHE A 103 -7.39 -6.45 -2.60
C PHE A 103 -8.64 -7.34 -2.70
N THR A 104 -8.62 -8.49 -2.02
CA THR A 104 -9.75 -9.43 -2.00
C THR A 104 -10.95 -8.84 -1.24
N ASP A 105 -10.74 -8.26 -0.06
CA ASP A 105 -11.83 -7.73 0.76
C ASP A 105 -12.41 -6.43 0.17
N MET A 106 -11.57 -5.58 -0.43
CA MET A 106 -12.03 -4.40 -1.16
C MET A 106 -12.95 -4.74 -2.34
N ARG A 107 -12.74 -5.90 -2.99
CA ARG A 107 -13.56 -6.38 -4.11
C ARG A 107 -14.92 -6.92 -3.64
N VAL A 108 -15.00 -7.43 -2.41
CA VAL A 108 -16.14 -8.22 -1.94
C VAL A 108 -17.24 -7.38 -1.28
N GLN A 109 -16.95 -6.28 -0.57
CA GLN A 109 -18.03 -5.46 0.03
C GLN A 109 -17.62 -4.02 0.38
N GLY A 110 -18.52 -3.08 0.06
CA GLY A 110 -18.30 -1.63 0.07
C GLY A 110 -18.28 -0.93 1.44
N GLU A 111 -17.46 -1.38 2.39
CA GLU A 111 -17.19 -0.66 3.64
C GLU A 111 -15.88 0.14 3.53
N ILE A 112 -15.96 1.37 3.02
CA ILE A 112 -14.84 2.34 2.92
C ILE A 112 -14.01 2.45 4.22
N LYS A 113 -14.66 2.22 5.37
CA LYS A 113 -14.03 2.29 6.69
C LYS A 113 -13.08 1.13 6.97
N ASP A 114 -13.42 -0.08 6.54
CA ASP A 114 -12.58 -1.27 6.73
C ASP A 114 -11.35 -1.17 5.84
N GLN A 115 -11.58 -0.76 4.58
CA GLN A 115 -10.52 -0.45 3.62
C GLN A 115 -9.53 0.61 4.13
N LEU A 116 -10.04 1.62 4.83
CA LEU A 116 -9.20 2.66 5.44
C LEU A 116 -8.32 2.11 6.56
N ASN A 117 -8.82 1.16 7.35
CA ASN A 117 -8.05 0.52 8.42
C ASN A 117 -7.00 -0.41 7.85
N GLU A 118 -7.37 -1.24 6.87
CA GLU A 118 -6.45 -2.12 6.14
C GLU A 118 -5.28 -1.34 5.51
N LEU A 119 -5.56 -0.21 4.86
CA LEU A 119 -4.52 0.66 4.31
C LEU A 119 -3.59 1.25 5.39
N LYS A 120 -4.12 1.59 6.58
CA LYS A 120 -3.31 2.08 7.70
C LYS A 120 -2.41 0.99 8.28
N ASP A 121 -2.94 -0.21 8.43
CA ASP A 121 -2.18 -1.36 8.92
C ASP A 121 -1.07 -1.72 7.93
N PHE A 122 -1.39 -1.74 6.64
CA PHE A 122 -0.39 -1.98 5.60
C PHE A 122 0.69 -0.90 5.53
N ARG A 123 0.30 0.37 5.68
CA ARG A 123 1.26 1.49 5.80
C ARG A 123 2.27 1.25 6.93
N ALA A 124 1.82 0.73 8.08
CA ALA A 124 2.71 0.42 9.19
C ALA A 124 3.72 -0.67 8.81
N THR A 125 3.27 -1.74 8.14
CA THR A 125 4.15 -2.80 7.61
C THR A 125 5.24 -2.26 6.67
N ILE A 126 4.89 -1.35 5.75
CA ILE A 126 5.88 -0.76 4.83
C ILE A 126 6.86 0.17 5.56
N ILE A 127 6.41 0.87 6.60
CA ILE A 127 7.32 1.67 7.45
C ILE A 127 8.33 0.79 8.17
N GLU A 128 7.90 -0.34 8.73
CA GLU A 128 8.83 -1.31 9.36
C GLU A 128 9.86 -1.85 8.34
N LEU A 129 9.47 -2.03 7.08
CA LEU A 129 10.40 -2.39 6.01
C LEU A 129 11.43 -1.27 5.75
N ILE A 130 10.99 -0.01 5.67
CA ILE A 130 11.89 1.15 5.49
C ILE A 130 12.91 1.23 6.63
N GLU A 131 12.49 0.98 7.87
CA GLU A 131 13.38 0.98 9.04
C GLU A 131 14.44 -0.13 8.95
N LYS A 132 14.04 -1.33 8.51
CA LYS A 132 14.97 -2.45 8.26
C LYS A 132 15.98 -2.11 7.15
N LEU A 133 15.50 -1.62 6.00
CA LEU A 133 16.36 -1.22 4.88
C LEU A 133 17.33 -0.11 5.29
N THR A 134 16.87 0.85 6.09
CA THR A 134 17.72 1.95 6.60
C THR A 134 18.82 1.40 7.51
N SER A 135 18.48 0.50 8.43
CA SER A 135 19.44 -0.13 9.33
C SER A 135 20.52 -0.90 8.56
N GLU A 136 20.13 -1.64 7.51
CA GLU A 136 21.07 -2.35 6.63
C GLU A 136 21.98 -1.39 5.87
N ILE A 137 21.46 -0.29 5.31
CA ILE A 137 22.27 0.74 4.63
C ILE A 137 23.33 1.33 5.57
N GLU A 138 23.01 1.54 6.84
CA GLU A 138 23.96 2.07 7.82
C GLU A 138 25.14 1.15 8.12
N THR A 139 24.99 -0.17 7.90
CA THR A 139 26.11 -1.13 8.04
C THR A 139 27.20 -0.98 6.98
N TYR A 140 26.92 -0.26 5.88
CA TYR A 140 27.88 0.03 4.81
C TYR A 140 28.64 1.35 4.99
N LYS A 141 28.32 2.13 6.02
CA LYS A 141 29.03 3.37 6.37
C LYS A 141 30.28 3.05 7.20
#